data_AF-A0A7K4AFP7-F1
#
_entry.id   AF-A0A7K4AFP7-F1
#
_cell.length_a   1.000
_cell.length_b   1.000
_cell.length_c   1.000
_cell.angle_alpha   90.00
_cell.angle_beta   90.00
_cell.angle_gamma   90.00
#
_symmetry.space_group_name_H-M   'P 1'
#
loop_
_entity.id
_entity.type
_entity.pdbx_description
1 polymer ?
#
loop_
_entity_poly.entity_id
_entity_poly.type
_entity_poly.pdbx_seq_one_letter_code
_entity_poly.pdbx_strand_id
1 'polypeptide(L)' 'LIQDIGADRVIFGSDYPWEIPGRAVEIIQRLDLSEGEKEAILWKNASILLE' A
#
# COMPACT_ATOMS: atom_id res chain seq x y z
N LEU A 1 -1.80 9.04 9.37
CA LEU A 1 -2.31 7.64 9.30
C LEU A 1 -1.17 6.64 9.29
N ILE A 2 -0.43 6.45 8.18
CA ILE A 2 0.62 5.41 8.07
C ILE A 2 1.63 5.51 9.22
N GLN A 3 2.12 6.71 9.53
CA GLN A 3 3.03 6.95 10.66
C GLN A 3 2.40 6.69 12.05
N ASP A 4 1.08 6.84 12.17
CA ASP A 4 0.37 6.71 13.45
C ASP A 4 0.02 5.25 13.77
N ILE A 5 -0.31 4.45 12.74
CA ILE A 5 -0.77 3.06 12.90
C ILE A 5 0.26 2.01 12.49
N GLY A 6 1.35 2.42 11.83
CA GLY A 6 2.36 1.53 11.27
C GLY A 6 2.04 1.07 9.84
N ALA A 7 3.05 1.01 8.99
CA ALA A 7 2.92 0.58 7.60
C ALA A 7 2.51 -0.90 7.46
N ASP A 8 2.77 -1.73 8.48
CA ASP A 8 2.39 -3.14 8.59
C ASP A 8 0.87 -3.35 8.77
N ARG A 9 0.12 -2.29 9.12
CA ARG A 9 -1.34 -2.34 9.31
C ARG A 9 -2.14 -1.73 8.16
N VAL A 10 -1.47 -1.43 7.05
CA VAL A 10 -2.07 -0.77 5.88
C VAL A 10 -1.94 -1.68 4.66
N ILE A 11 -3.02 -1.84 3.89
CA ILE A 11 -3.05 -2.66 2.68
C ILE A 11 -3.45 -1.79 1.49
N PHE A 12 -2.80 -2.01 0.35
CA PHE A 12 -3.11 -1.37 -0.91
C PHE A 12 -4.49 -1.79 -1.45
N GLY A 13 -5.28 -0.81 -1.87
CA GLY A 13 -6.51 -1.00 -2.62
C GLY A 13 -6.58 0.02 -3.75
N SER A 14 -6.79 -0.45 -4.98
CA SER A 14 -6.88 0.41 -6.16
C SER A 14 -8.29 0.92 -6.45
N ASP A 15 -9.31 0.31 -5.85
CA ASP A 15 -10.73 0.55 -6.14
C ASP A 15 -11.11 0.33 -7.63
N TYR A 16 -10.44 -0.58 -8.33
CA TYR A 16 -10.86 -1.01 -9.67
C TYR A 16 -12.20 -1.75 -9.61
N PRO A 17 -13.17 -1.49 -10.51
CA PRO A 17 -13.07 -0.72 -11.76
C PRO A 17 -13.39 0.78 -11.67
N TRP A 18 -13.61 1.33 -10.47
CA TRP A 18 -13.95 2.74 -10.28
C TRP A 18 -12.75 3.67 -10.48
N GLU A 19 -11.55 3.19 -10.20
CA GLU A 19 -10.29 3.91 -10.35
C GLU A 19 -9.25 3.14 -11.19
N ILE A 20 -8.22 3.85 -11.67
CA ILE A 20 -7.12 3.26 -12.46
C ILE A 20 -6.02 2.77 -11.51
N PRO A 21 -5.72 1.45 -11.45
CA PRO A 21 -4.76 0.91 -10.49
C PRO A 21 -3.38 1.55 -10.50
N GLY A 22 -2.86 1.90 -11.69
CA GLY A 22 -1.57 2.56 -11.82
C GLY A 22 -1.48 3.89 -11.07
N ARG A 23 -2.57 4.66 -11.00
CA ARG A 23 -2.60 5.93 -10.25
C ARG A 23 -2.46 5.70 -8.75
N ALA A 24 -3.14 4.69 -8.22
CA ALA A 24 -3.02 4.33 -6.81
C ALA A 24 -1.60 3.87 -6.47
N VAL A 25 -0.96 3.08 -7.34
CA VAL A 25 0.44 2.67 -7.17
C VAL A 25 1.38 3.89 -7.18
N GLU A 26 1.20 4.81 -8.12
CA GLU A 26 2.01 6.03 -8.21
C GLU A 26 1.91 6.91 -6.95
N ILE A 27 0.73 6.99 -6.34
CA ILE A 27 0.55 7.72 -5.07
C ILE A 27 1.46 7.13 -3.99
N ILE A 28 1.44 5.81 -3.79
CA ILE A 28 2.28 5.14 -2.80
C ILE A 28 3.77 5.34 -3.10
N GLN A 29 4.16 5.24 -4.37
CA GLN A 29 5.56 5.41 -4.81
C GLN A 29 6.12 6.81 -4.52
N ARG A 30 5.27 7.84 -4.52
CA ARG A 30 5.65 9.25 -4.26
C ARG A 30 5.65 9.62 -2.77
N LEU A 31 5.16 8.75 -1.88
CA LEU A 31 5.21 9.01 -0.44
C LEU A 31 6.66 8.90 0.06
N ASP A 32 6.99 9.73 1.04
CA ASP A 32 8.26 9.67 1.78
C ASP A 32 8.23 8.50 2.76
N LEU A 33 8.30 7.29 2.20
CA LEU A 33 8.34 6.02 2.88
C LEU A 33 9.58 5.26 2.41
N SER A 34 10.17 4.47 3.30
CA SER A 34 11.20 3.52 2.90
C SER A 34 10.67 2.50 1.90
N GLU A 35 11.56 1.90 1.11
CA GLU A 35 11.17 0.84 0.16
C GLU A 35 10.50 -0.35 0.88
N GLY A 36 10.93 -0.67 2.11
CA GLY A 36 10.30 -1.71 2.92
C GLY A 36 8.85 -1.39 3.30
N GLU A 37 8.56 -0.13 3.66
CA GLU A 37 7.20 0.32 3.96
C GLU A 37 6.31 0.33 2.70
N LYS A 38 6.86 0.72 1.55
CA LYS A 38 6.14 0.66 0.27
C LYS A 38 5.79 -0.78 -0.10
N GLU A 39 6.73 -1.72 0.02
CA GLU A 39 6.48 -3.15 -0.22
C GLU A 39 5.46 -3.72 0.77
N ALA A 40 5.52 -3.32 2.04
CA ALA A 40 4.56 -3.70 3.07
C ALA A 40 3.13 -3.40 2.60
N ILE A 41 2.91 -2.13 2.22
CA ILE A 41 1.60 -1.63 1.79
C ILE A 41 1.16 -2.24 0.46
N LEU A 42 2.07 -2.29 -0.54
CA LEU A 42 1.73 -2.72 -1.90
C LEU A 42 1.39 -4.20 -2.00
N TRP A 43 2.01 -5.08 -1.20
CA TRP A 43 1.74 -6.51 -1.33
C TRP A 43 2.04 -7.37 -0.08
N LYS A 44 3.07 -7.10 0.74
CA LYS A 44 3.46 -8.06 1.80
C LYS A 44 2.38 -8.23 2.86
N ASN A 45 1.76 -7.14 3.30
CA ASN A 45 0.72 -7.21 4.33
C ASN A 45 -0.51 -7.99 3.83
N ALA A 46 -0.89 -7.80 2.56
CA ALA A 46 -1.97 -8.57 1.95
C ALA A 46 -1.62 -10.06 1.83
N SER A 47 -0.39 -10.41 1.42
CA SER A 47 0.07 -11.80 1.35
C SER A 47 -0.04 -12.49 2.71
N ILE A 48 0.43 -11.83 3.77
CA ILE A 48 0.40 -12.38 5.13
C ILE A 48 -1.05 -12.55 5.64
N LEU A 49 -1.94 -11.62 5.31
CA LEU A 49 -3.32 -11.65 5.79
C LEU A 49 -4.21 -12.66 5.05
N LEU A 50 -3.91 -12.95 3.78
CA LEU A 50 -4.78 -13.71 2.88
C LEU A 50 -4.26 -15.13 2.57
N GLU A 51 -3.14 -15.54 3.18
CA GLU A 51 -2.68 -16.94 3.25
C GLU A 51 -3.50 -17.77 4.26
#